data_AF-Q8LP87-F1
#
_entry.id   AF-Q8LP87-F1
#
_cell.length_a   1.000
_cell.length_b   1.000
_cell.length_c   1.000
_cell.angle_alpha   90.00
_cell.angle_beta   90.00
_cell.angle_gamma   90.00
#
_symmetry.space_group_name_H-M   'P 1'
#
loop_
_entity.id
_entity.type
_entity.pdbx_description
1 polymer ?
#
loop_
_entity_poly.entity_id
_entity_poly.type
_entity_poly.pdbx_seq_one_letter_code
_entity_poly.pdbx_strand_id
1 'polypeptide(L)'
;LTAALFIVLFYLSPAYGDFDSLQLVLTWPASFCNLNNCKRIVPRNFTIHGLWPDKQGTLLQNCKPKLKYVNFKDMMFNDLDKNWIQLKFDEDYGKDEQPLWQYQYLKHGSCCQKMYNQNAYFSLALRLKDRFDILRTLQLHQIFPGSSYTFKEIFDAVKTATQMDPDLKCTKGAPELYEIGICFTPKADALIPCRPSNTCAKTGKIFFR
;
A
#
# COMPACT_ATOMS: atom_id res chain seq x y z
N LEU A 1 46.68 -28.93 29.16
CA LEU A 1 46.20 -27.80 28.33
C LEU A 1 45.39 -28.36 27.16
N THR A 2 44.08 -28.53 27.33
CA THR A 2 43.18 -28.99 26.26
C THR A 2 42.35 -27.78 25.82
N ALA A 3 42.71 -27.20 24.69
CA ALA A 3 41.95 -26.10 24.08
C ALA A 3 40.70 -26.68 23.42
N ALA A 4 39.53 -26.38 23.98
CA ALA A 4 38.25 -26.71 23.36
C ALA A 4 37.98 -25.70 22.24
N LEU A 5 38.06 -26.17 21.00
CA LEU A 5 37.72 -25.40 19.81
C LEU A 5 36.19 -25.27 19.74
N PHE A 6 35.65 -24.13 20.19
CA PHE A 6 34.24 -23.81 20.01
C PHE A 6 33.99 -23.48 18.53
N ILE A 7 33.55 -24.47 17.77
CA ILE A 7 32.99 -24.27 16.44
C ILE A 7 31.63 -23.60 16.64
N VAL A 8 31.60 -22.28 16.54
CA VAL A 8 30.36 -21.51 16.41
C VAL A 8 29.78 -21.85 15.04
N LEU A 9 28.90 -22.83 15.01
CA LEU A 9 28.04 -23.09 13.86
C LEU A 9 27.14 -21.88 13.68
N PHE A 10 27.52 -20.97 12.78
CA PHE A 10 26.59 -20.01 12.21
C PHE A 10 25.54 -20.81 11.45
N TYR A 11 24.43 -21.12 12.13
CA TYR A 11 23.19 -21.47 11.47
C TYR A 11 22.78 -20.26 10.63
N LEU A 12 23.22 -20.22 9.37
CA LEU A 12 22.59 -19.44 8.33
C LEU A 12 21.19 -20.04 8.15
N SER A 13 20.29 -19.63 9.03
CA SER A 13 18.85 -19.80 8.80
C SER A 13 18.58 -19.21 7.42
N PRO A 14 17.86 -19.90 6.53
CA PRO A 14 17.40 -19.26 5.31
C PRO A 14 16.61 -18.04 5.76
N ALA A 15 16.95 -16.85 5.26
CA ALA A 15 16.25 -15.62 5.60
C ALA A 15 14.82 -15.69 5.03
N TYR A 16 13.95 -16.41 5.74
CA TYR A 16 12.52 -16.48 5.47
C TYR A 16 11.92 -15.14 5.91
N GLY A 17 11.90 -14.16 4.99
CA GLY A 17 11.01 -12.99 4.99
C GLY A 17 10.89 -12.16 6.27
N ASP A 18 12.00 -11.68 6.85
CA ASP A 18 11.94 -10.51 7.73
C ASP A 18 11.91 -9.24 6.88
N PHE A 19 10.96 -8.37 7.18
CA PHE A 19 10.74 -7.07 6.53
C PHE A 19 10.84 -5.95 7.57
N ASP A 20 11.26 -4.77 7.14
CA ASP A 20 11.59 -3.66 8.05
C ASP A 20 10.38 -2.75 8.29
N SER A 21 9.41 -2.75 7.36
CA SER A 21 8.26 -1.85 7.39
C SER A 21 7.09 -2.33 6.54
N LEU A 22 5.89 -1.81 6.83
CA LEU A 22 4.73 -1.94 5.96
C LEU A 22 4.42 -0.60 5.31
N GLN A 23 4.19 -0.57 4.00
CA GLN A 23 3.64 0.58 3.29
C GLN A 23 2.18 0.31 2.93
N LEU A 24 1.24 1.03 3.54
CA LEU A 24 -0.13 1.14 3.03
C LEU A 24 -0.11 2.05 1.81
N VAL A 25 -0.56 1.54 0.66
CA VAL A 25 -0.63 2.29 -0.58
C VAL A 25 -2.09 2.57 -0.90
N LEU A 26 -2.42 3.87 -0.98
CA LEU A 26 -3.74 4.38 -1.30
C LEU A 26 -3.73 4.96 -2.71
N THR A 27 -4.63 4.50 -3.57
CA THR A 27 -4.81 4.98 -4.95
C THR A 27 -5.86 6.07 -5.00
N TRP A 28 -5.59 7.11 -5.79
CA TRP A 28 -6.62 8.06 -6.24
C TRP A 28 -7.35 7.48 -7.46
N PRO A 29 -8.63 7.05 -7.35
CA PRO A 29 -9.27 6.30 -8.42
C PRO A 29 -9.43 7.08 -9.73
N ALA A 30 -9.63 8.40 -9.67
CA ALA A 30 -9.79 9.20 -10.87
C ALA A 30 -8.51 9.22 -11.73
N SER A 31 -7.33 9.32 -11.11
CA SER A 31 -6.06 9.21 -11.84
C SER A 31 -5.82 7.77 -12.34
N PHE A 32 -6.14 6.77 -11.52
CA PHE A 32 -6.05 5.36 -11.93
C PHE A 32 -6.88 5.04 -13.17
N CYS A 33 -8.14 5.45 -13.20
CA CYS A 33 -9.07 5.17 -14.30
C CYS A 33 -8.86 6.06 -15.53
N ASN A 34 -8.13 7.16 -15.39
CA ASN A 34 -7.67 7.92 -16.56
C ASN A 34 -6.60 7.16 -17.37
N LEU A 35 -5.84 6.28 -16.71
CA LEU A 35 -4.78 5.48 -17.34
C LEU A 35 -5.16 4.02 -17.60
N ASN A 36 -6.26 3.55 -17.02
CA ASN A 36 -6.66 2.16 -17.07
C ASN A 36 -8.14 2.06 -17.44
N ASN A 37 -8.50 1.03 -18.21
CA ASN A 37 -9.89 0.70 -18.44
C ASN A 37 -10.54 0.21 -17.13
N CYS A 38 -11.31 1.09 -16.50
CA CYS A 38 -12.07 0.78 -15.29
C CYS A 38 -13.49 0.32 -15.63
N LYS A 39 -13.96 -0.67 -14.90
CA LYS A 39 -15.27 -1.30 -15.08
C LYS A 39 -16.24 -1.04 -13.93
N ARG A 40 -15.73 -0.51 -12.80
CA ARG A 40 -16.54 -0.07 -11.66
C ARG A 40 -16.76 1.43 -11.71
N ILE A 41 -17.83 1.90 -11.03
CA ILE A 41 -18.03 3.33 -10.78
C ILE A 41 -16.83 3.85 -9.97
N VAL A 42 -16.20 4.91 -10.47
CA VAL A 42 -14.99 5.49 -9.88
C VAL A 42 -15.33 6.14 -8.53
N PRO A 43 -14.79 5.65 -7.39
CA PRO A 43 -15.03 6.27 -6.10
C PRO A 43 -14.44 7.67 -6.02
N ARG A 44 -15.12 8.57 -5.30
CA ARG A 44 -14.66 9.95 -5.04
C ARG A 44 -13.78 10.05 -3.80
N ASN A 45 -13.17 8.96 -3.35
CA ASN A 45 -12.25 8.92 -2.22
C ASN A 45 -11.11 7.93 -2.51
N PHE A 46 -10.00 8.04 -1.78
CA PHE A 46 -8.88 7.13 -1.88
C PHE A 46 -9.29 5.68 -1.52
N THR A 47 -8.83 4.73 -2.31
CA THR A 47 -9.02 3.29 -2.07
C THR A 47 -7.69 2.60 -1.86
N ILE A 48 -7.69 1.46 -1.18
CA ILE A 48 -6.48 0.67 -0.97
C ILE A 48 -6.03 0.12 -2.33
N HIS A 49 -4.75 0.29 -2.65
CA HIS A 49 -4.08 -0.52 -3.67
C HIS A 49 -3.52 -1.79 -3.05
N GLY A 50 -2.81 -1.63 -1.93
CA GLY A 50 -1.96 -2.66 -1.35
C GLY A 50 -1.44 -2.32 0.04
N LEU A 51 -1.03 -3.37 0.76
CA LEU A 51 -0.24 -3.27 1.97
C LEU A 51 1.06 -4.03 1.74
N TRP A 52 2.17 -3.32 1.59
CA TRP A 52 3.40 -3.89 1.06
C TRP A 52 4.48 -3.97 2.13
N PRO A 53 4.92 -5.18 2.52
CA PRO A 53 6.16 -5.34 3.26
C PRO A 53 7.34 -4.82 2.45
N ASP A 54 8.18 -3.99 3.06
CA ASP A 54 9.38 -3.41 2.44
C ASP A 54 10.62 -3.67 3.29
N LYS A 55 11.77 -3.80 2.63
CA LYS A 55 13.09 -4.05 3.24
C LYS A 55 14.16 -3.25 2.54
N GLN A 56 15.09 -2.66 3.30
CA GLN A 56 16.10 -1.80 2.69
C GLN A 56 16.98 -2.56 1.70
N GLY A 57 17.14 -1.99 0.50
CA GLY A 57 17.98 -2.56 -0.54
C GLY A 57 17.47 -3.89 -1.13
N THR A 58 16.25 -4.32 -0.80
CA THR A 58 15.70 -5.61 -1.26
C THR A 58 14.25 -5.46 -1.68
N LEU A 59 13.93 -5.83 -2.92
CA LEU A 59 12.55 -5.94 -3.37
C LEU A 59 11.88 -7.16 -2.71
N LEU A 60 10.91 -6.93 -1.81
CA LEU A 60 10.13 -7.99 -1.19
C LEU A 60 8.84 -8.27 -1.95
N GLN A 61 8.89 -9.26 -2.85
CA GLN A 61 7.73 -9.73 -3.60
C GLN A 61 7.82 -11.24 -3.83
N ASN A 62 6.67 -11.91 -3.90
CA ASN A 62 6.54 -13.33 -4.21
C ASN A 62 7.33 -14.24 -3.24
N CYS A 63 7.34 -13.90 -1.95
CA CYS A 63 8.11 -14.60 -0.93
C CYS A 63 7.65 -16.06 -0.77
N LYS A 64 8.58 -16.92 -0.29
CA LYS A 64 8.34 -18.36 -0.09
C LYS A 64 8.02 -18.67 1.38
N PRO A 65 7.22 -19.71 1.66
CA PRO A 65 6.52 -20.58 0.70
C PRO A 65 5.38 -19.85 -0.04
N LYS A 66 4.96 -20.40 -1.19
CA LYS A 66 3.80 -19.88 -1.91
C LYS A 66 2.55 -20.07 -1.03
N LEU A 67 1.76 -19.01 -0.92
CA LEU A 67 0.49 -19.03 -0.22
C LEU A 67 -0.62 -19.62 -1.08
N LYS A 68 -1.67 -20.11 -0.43
CA LYS A 68 -2.99 -20.33 -1.04
C LYS A 68 -3.89 -19.16 -0.68
N TYR A 69 -4.67 -18.68 -1.64
CA TYR A 69 -5.69 -17.66 -1.41
C TYR A 69 -7.06 -18.33 -1.27
N VAL A 70 -7.86 -17.85 -0.32
CA VAL A 70 -9.24 -18.30 -0.11
C VAL A 70 -10.17 -17.11 -0.32
N ASN A 71 -11.15 -17.23 -1.21
CA ASN A 71 -12.03 -16.10 -1.52
C ASN A 71 -12.86 -15.70 -0.29
N PHE A 72 -12.92 -14.39 -0.03
CA PHE A 72 -13.74 -13.82 1.04
C PHE A 72 -15.21 -13.84 0.68
N LYS A 73 -16.06 -13.90 1.71
CA LYS A 73 -17.52 -13.79 1.60
C LYS A 73 -18.04 -12.84 2.67
N ASP A 74 -19.32 -12.52 2.60
CA ASP A 74 -20.07 -11.78 3.62
C ASP A 74 -19.43 -10.43 4.00
N MET A 75 -19.28 -10.16 5.30
CA MET A 75 -18.82 -8.87 5.83
C MET A 75 -17.43 -8.47 5.32
N MET A 76 -16.47 -9.40 5.34
CA MET A 76 -15.10 -9.12 4.86
C MET A 76 -15.10 -8.80 3.36
N PHE A 77 -15.91 -9.50 2.58
CA PHE A 77 -16.08 -9.18 1.16
C PHE A 77 -16.61 -7.75 0.97
N ASN A 78 -17.68 -7.38 1.68
CA ASN A 78 -18.30 -6.07 1.57
C ASN A 78 -17.34 -4.93 1.94
N ASP A 79 -16.56 -5.11 3.01
CA ASP A 79 -15.58 -4.12 3.45
C ASP A 79 -14.44 -3.94 2.43
N LEU A 80 -13.97 -5.05 1.84
CA LEU A 80 -12.95 -5.01 0.80
C LEU A 80 -13.48 -4.43 -0.51
N ASP A 81 -14.69 -4.78 -0.95
CA ASP A 81 -15.24 -4.24 -2.20
C ASP A 81 -15.46 -2.72 -2.12
N LYS A 82 -15.80 -2.20 -0.93
CA LYS A 82 -15.90 -0.75 -0.69
C LYS A 82 -14.53 -0.07 -0.61
N ASN A 83 -13.60 -0.62 0.16
CA ASN A 83 -12.38 0.10 0.57
C ASN A 83 -11.15 -0.23 -0.27
N TRP A 84 -11.13 -1.42 -0.86
CA TRP A 84 -10.07 -1.99 -1.71
C TRP A 84 -10.68 -2.45 -3.05
N ILE A 85 -11.52 -1.59 -3.62
CA ILE A 85 -12.29 -1.87 -4.83
C ILE A 85 -11.43 -2.33 -6.00
N GLN A 86 -11.93 -3.31 -6.75
CA GLN A 86 -11.21 -3.95 -7.86
C GLN A 86 -11.53 -3.25 -9.20
N LEU A 87 -11.10 -1.98 -9.34
CA LEU A 87 -11.54 -1.06 -10.41
C LEU A 87 -11.50 -1.60 -11.84
N LYS A 88 -10.58 -2.51 -12.16
CA LYS A 88 -10.38 -3.07 -13.52
C LYS A 88 -11.32 -4.23 -13.87
N PHE A 89 -12.12 -4.69 -12.92
CA PHE A 89 -12.95 -5.88 -13.05
C PHE A 89 -14.41 -5.52 -12.82
N ASP A 90 -15.30 -6.17 -13.56
CA ASP A 90 -16.74 -6.06 -13.35
C ASP A 90 -17.11 -6.57 -11.95
N GLU A 91 -18.22 -6.11 -11.40
CA GLU A 91 -18.62 -6.41 -10.02
C GLU A 91 -18.76 -7.90 -9.74
N ASP A 92 -19.45 -8.64 -10.62
CA ASP A 92 -19.66 -10.08 -10.48
C ASP A 92 -18.33 -10.86 -10.53
N TYR A 93 -17.46 -10.53 -11.48
CA TYR A 93 -16.14 -11.16 -11.58
C TYR A 93 -15.25 -10.82 -10.37
N GLY A 94 -15.29 -9.57 -9.92
CA GLY A 94 -14.61 -9.14 -8.70
C GLY A 94 -15.10 -9.90 -7.47
N LYS A 95 -16.40 -10.17 -7.39
CA LYS A 95 -17.04 -10.92 -6.31
C LYS A 95 -16.62 -12.38 -6.28
N ASP A 96 -16.70 -13.04 -7.43
CA ASP A 96 -16.52 -14.49 -7.54
C ASP A 96 -15.04 -14.88 -7.54
N GLU A 97 -14.19 -14.15 -8.27
CA GLU A 97 -12.78 -14.52 -8.50
C GLU A 97 -11.77 -13.72 -7.65
N GLN A 98 -12.13 -12.51 -7.22
CA GLN A 98 -11.29 -11.63 -6.39
C GLN A 98 -9.85 -11.44 -6.91
N PRO A 99 -9.67 -11.21 -8.23
CA PRO A 99 -8.38 -11.27 -8.91
C PRO A 99 -7.34 -10.28 -8.35
N LEU A 100 -7.77 -9.07 -7.96
CA LEU A 100 -6.85 -8.07 -7.41
C LEU A 100 -6.36 -8.47 -6.03
N TRP A 101 -7.27 -8.92 -5.15
CA TRP A 101 -6.94 -9.30 -3.78
C TRP A 101 -6.05 -10.53 -3.74
N GLN A 102 -6.38 -11.54 -4.55
CA GLN A 102 -5.53 -12.71 -4.75
C GLN A 102 -4.13 -12.30 -5.20
N TYR A 103 -4.02 -11.46 -6.23
CA TYR A 103 -2.73 -10.98 -6.73
C TYR A 103 -1.92 -10.25 -5.64
N GLN A 104 -2.53 -9.30 -4.94
CA GLN A 104 -1.87 -8.52 -3.88
C GLN A 104 -1.43 -9.42 -2.71
N TYR A 105 -2.25 -10.39 -2.31
CA TYR A 105 -1.90 -11.30 -1.23
C TYR A 105 -0.76 -12.25 -1.61
N LEU A 106 -0.82 -12.87 -2.78
CA LEU A 106 0.23 -13.79 -3.24
C LEU A 106 1.56 -13.06 -3.48
N LYS A 107 1.51 -11.84 -4.01
CA LYS A 107 2.71 -11.04 -4.30
C LYS A 107 3.30 -10.35 -3.09
N HIS A 108 2.49 -9.69 -2.26
CA HIS A 108 2.97 -8.87 -1.14
C HIS A 108 2.67 -9.49 0.22
N GLY A 109 1.46 -10.01 0.42
CA GLY A 109 1.08 -10.71 1.65
C GLY A 109 1.98 -11.90 1.99
N SER A 110 2.49 -12.62 0.97
CA SER A 110 3.48 -13.70 1.14
C SER A 110 4.75 -13.29 1.87
N CYS A 111 5.10 -12.01 1.87
CA CYS A 111 6.29 -11.47 2.51
C CYS A 111 6.08 -11.07 3.98
N CYS A 112 4.88 -11.20 4.52
CA CYS A 112 4.60 -10.97 5.94
C CYS A 112 3.81 -12.12 6.60
N GLN A 113 3.78 -13.29 5.95
CA GLN A 113 2.99 -14.46 6.38
C GLN A 113 3.34 -15.03 7.77
N LYS A 114 4.53 -14.71 8.30
CA LYS A 114 4.93 -15.06 9.67
C LYS A 114 4.15 -14.27 10.73
N MET A 115 3.73 -13.05 10.41
CA MET A 115 3.01 -12.16 11.33
C MET A 115 1.52 -12.10 11.01
N TYR A 116 1.16 -12.17 9.72
CA TYR A 116 -0.20 -11.97 9.25
C TYR A 116 -0.61 -13.10 8.31
N ASN A 117 -1.57 -13.92 8.75
CA ASN A 117 -2.32 -14.78 7.83
C ASN A 117 -3.24 -13.95 6.92
N GLN A 118 -3.96 -14.58 6.00
CA GLN A 118 -4.79 -13.87 5.03
C GLN A 118 -5.78 -12.92 5.69
N ASN A 119 -6.59 -13.40 6.63
CA ASN A 119 -7.59 -12.58 7.31
C ASN A 119 -6.94 -11.41 8.04
N ALA A 120 -5.83 -11.65 8.75
CA ALA A 120 -5.11 -10.63 9.48
C ALA A 120 -4.50 -9.56 8.54
N TYR A 121 -3.96 -9.96 7.38
CA TYR A 121 -3.38 -9.05 6.39
C TYR A 121 -4.44 -8.09 5.81
N PHE A 122 -5.58 -8.61 5.38
CA PHE A 122 -6.66 -7.79 4.83
C PHE A 122 -7.35 -6.94 5.90
N SER A 123 -7.62 -7.50 7.08
CA SER A 123 -8.16 -6.75 8.22
C SER A 123 -7.22 -5.61 8.64
N LEU A 124 -5.91 -5.86 8.61
CA LEU A 124 -4.91 -4.85 8.90
C LEU A 124 -4.96 -3.71 7.89
N ALA A 125 -4.99 -4.01 6.59
CA ALA A 125 -5.07 -2.99 5.55
C ALA A 125 -6.34 -2.13 5.69
N LEU A 126 -7.49 -2.75 5.95
CA LEU A 126 -8.76 -2.05 6.21
C LEU A 126 -8.67 -1.13 7.43
N ARG A 127 -8.16 -1.65 8.55
CA ARG A 127 -7.95 -0.88 9.80
C ARG A 127 -7.01 0.30 9.59
N LEU A 128 -5.92 0.11 8.83
CA LEU A 128 -4.98 1.18 8.56
C LEU A 128 -5.58 2.26 7.64
N LYS A 129 -6.37 1.87 6.64
CA LYS A 129 -7.07 2.82 5.77
C LYS A 129 -8.10 3.65 6.54
N ASP A 130 -8.82 3.06 7.49
CA ASP A 130 -9.81 3.76 8.31
C ASP A 130 -9.21 4.87 9.20
N ARG A 131 -7.92 4.77 9.53
CA ARG A 131 -7.22 5.79 10.33
C ARG A 131 -6.97 7.11 9.60
N PHE A 132 -7.08 7.15 8.27
CA PHE A 132 -6.70 8.32 7.48
C PHE A 132 -7.77 8.71 6.46
N ASP A 133 -8.41 9.85 6.69
CA ASP A 133 -9.18 10.54 5.65
C ASP A 133 -8.28 11.50 4.87
N ILE A 134 -7.53 10.93 3.92
CA ILE A 134 -6.56 11.67 3.11
C ILE A 134 -7.23 12.74 2.26
N LEU A 135 -8.39 12.46 1.67
CA LEU A 135 -9.11 13.45 0.88
C LEU A 135 -9.54 14.63 1.76
N ARG A 136 -10.12 14.37 2.94
CA ARG A 136 -10.50 15.43 3.86
C ARG A 136 -9.29 16.24 4.33
N THR A 137 -8.18 15.57 4.61
CA THR A 137 -6.92 16.22 4.98
C THR A 137 -6.46 17.19 3.89
N LEU A 138 -6.41 16.74 2.64
CA LEU A 138 -6.06 17.61 1.50
C LEU A 138 -7.03 18.80 1.38
N GLN A 139 -8.34 18.57 1.50
CA GLN A 139 -9.34 19.64 1.43
C GLN A 139 -9.20 20.69 2.53
N LEU A 140 -8.85 20.28 3.76
CA LEU A 140 -8.59 21.21 4.87
C LEU A 140 -7.39 22.12 4.60
N HIS A 141 -6.44 21.65 3.78
CA HIS A 141 -5.30 22.41 3.28
C HIS A 141 -5.58 23.12 1.94
N GLN A 142 -6.85 23.26 1.55
CA GLN A 142 -7.28 23.88 0.30
C GLN A 142 -6.77 23.17 -0.97
N ILE A 143 -6.53 21.85 -0.87
CA ILE A 143 -6.13 20.98 -1.98
C ILE A 143 -7.34 20.15 -2.41
N PHE A 144 -7.96 20.56 -3.51
CA PHE A 144 -9.15 19.94 -4.10
C PHE A 144 -8.83 19.28 -5.45
N PRO A 145 -9.53 18.18 -5.81
CA PRO A 145 -9.54 17.64 -7.16
C PRO A 145 -9.93 18.71 -8.20
N GLY A 146 -9.40 18.60 -9.42
CA GLY A 146 -9.57 19.55 -10.53
C GLY A 146 -8.55 20.69 -10.58
N SER A 147 -7.46 20.65 -9.80
CA SER A 147 -6.44 21.72 -9.74
C SER A 147 -5.03 21.17 -9.53
N SER A 148 -4.02 22.03 -9.69
CA SER A 148 -2.61 21.61 -9.61
C SER A 148 -1.86 22.27 -8.46
N TYR A 149 -1.07 21.48 -7.74
CA TYR A 149 -0.39 21.87 -6.51
C TYR A 149 1.09 21.46 -6.57
N THR A 150 1.96 22.14 -5.84
CA THR A 150 3.36 21.73 -5.75
C THR A 150 3.47 20.43 -4.98
N PHE A 151 4.57 19.71 -5.21
CA PHE A 151 4.93 18.55 -4.39
C PHE A 151 4.89 18.88 -2.89
N LYS A 152 5.44 20.05 -2.51
CA LYS A 152 5.52 20.46 -1.11
C LYS A 152 4.14 20.68 -0.48
N GLU A 153 3.22 21.34 -1.19
CA GLU A 153 1.85 21.58 -0.70
C GLU A 153 1.14 20.25 -0.38
N ILE A 154 1.17 19.28 -1.30
CA ILE A 154 0.55 17.96 -1.08
C ILE A 154 1.29 17.19 0.02
N PHE A 155 2.61 17.19 0.01
CA PHE A 155 3.44 16.44 0.94
C PHE A 155 3.23 16.91 2.39
N ASP A 156 3.29 18.22 2.61
CA ASP A 156 3.10 18.82 3.93
C ASP A 156 1.68 18.57 4.44
N ALA A 157 0.67 18.71 3.58
CA ALA A 157 -0.73 18.46 3.94
C ALA A 157 -0.95 17.00 4.39
N VAL A 158 -0.43 16.01 3.65
CA VAL A 158 -0.53 14.61 4.07
C VAL A 158 0.26 14.36 5.36
N LYS A 159 1.42 15.01 5.51
CA LYS A 159 2.26 14.90 6.69
C LYS A 159 1.58 15.40 7.97
N THR A 160 0.63 16.34 7.90
CA THR A 160 -0.12 16.77 9.10
C THR A 160 -1.00 15.65 9.67
N ALA A 161 -1.53 14.76 8.82
CA ALA A 161 -2.31 13.61 9.24
C ALA A 161 -1.43 12.42 9.67
N THR A 162 -0.30 12.18 8.98
CA THR A 162 0.56 11.02 9.24
C THR A 162 1.64 11.28 10.28
N GLN A 163 1.98 12.54 10.57
CA GLN A 163 3.12 12.97 11.42
C GLN A 163 4.50 12.47 10.96
N MET A 164 4.55 11.72 9.85
CA MET A 164 5.72 11.07 9.26
C MET A 164 5.72 11.31 7.75
N ASP A 165 6.89 11.30 7.14
CA ASP A 165 7.03 11.56 5.70
C ASP A 165 6.24 10.53 4.87
N PRO A 166 5.22 10.94 4.09
CA PRO A 166 4.53 10.06 3.17
C PRO A 166 5.33 9.86 1.87
N ASP A 167 4.97 8.84 1.09
CA ASP A 167 5.48 8.64 -0.27
C ASP A 167 4.43 9.09 -1.30
N LEU A 168 4.61 10.26 -1.89
CA LEU A 168 3.76 10.71 -2.99
C LEU A 168 4.19 10.05 -4.30
N LYS A 169 3.24 9.43 -4.99
CA LYS A 169 3.48 8.75 -6.26
C LYS A 169 2.68 9.42 -7.37
N CYS A 170 3.35 9.69 -8.48
CA CYS A 170 2.74 10.37 -9.63
C CYS A 170 2.75 9.50 -10.89
N THR A 171 1.83 9.79 -11.80
CA THR A 171 1.79 9.18 -13.13
C THR A 171 3.03 9.53 -13.94
N LYS A 172 3.46 8.61 -14.82
CA LYS A 172 4.54 8.88 -15.78
C LYS A 172 4.04 9.78 -16.92
N GLY A 173 4.83 10.77 -17.33
CA GLY A 173 4.54 11.64 -18.47
C GLY A 173 3.88 12.97 -18.08
N ALA A 174 2.63 12.92 -17.59
CA ALA A 174 1.97 14.07 -16.97
C ALA A 174 2.02 13.90 -15.45
N PRO A 175 2.54 14.87 -14.66
CA PRO A 175 2.63 14.71 -13.22
C PRO A 175 1.24 14.86 -12.57
N GLU A 176 0.48 13.77 -12.48
CA GLU A 176 -0.78 13.71 -11.73
C GLU A 176 -0.58 12.91 -10.44
N LEU A 177 -1.25 13.32 -9.35
CA LEU A 177 -1.25 12.56 -8.10
C LEU A 177 -1.97 11.22 -8.33
N TYR A 178 -1.22 10.13 -8.17
CA TYR A 178 -1.69 8.79 -8.49
C TYR A 178 -1.94 7.95 -7.24
N GLU A 179 -0.93 7.91 -6.36
CA GLU A 179 -0.96 7.13 -5.12
C GLU A 179 -0.27 7.87 -3.98
N ILE A 180 -0.64 7.51 -2.75
CA ILE A 180 0.02 7.96 -1.51
C ILE A 180 0.39 6.72 -0.70
N GLY A 181 1.66 6.64 -0.30
CA GLY A 181 2.18 5.63 0.61
C GLY A 181 2.29 6.16 2.04
N ILE A 182 1.82 5.39 3.02
CA ILE A 182 1.96 5.65 4.46
C ILE A 182 2.65 4.45 5.08
N CYS A 183 3.70 4.69 5.86
CA CYS A 183 4.59 3.62 6.33
C CYS A 183 4.49 3.38 7.82
N PHE A 184 4.62 2.11 8.20
CA PHE A 184 4.48 1.63 9.57
C PHE A 184 5.61 0.68 9.92
N THR A 185 5.83 0.52 11.22
CA THR A 185 6.60 -0.61 11.76
C THR A 185 6.00 -1.95 11.34
N PRO A 186 6.74 -3.07 11.43
CA PRO A 186 6.22 -4.38 11.03
C PRO A 186 4.95 -4.83 11.76
N LYS A 187 4.78 -4.40 13.02
CA LYS A 187 3.60 -4.67 13.86
C LYS A 187 2.43 -3.70 13.59
N ALA A 188 2.64 -2.69 12.74
CA ALA A 188 1.69 -1.62 12.48
C ALA A 188 1.19 -0.90 13.75
N ASP A 189 2.04 -0.82 14.77
CA ASP A 189 1.80 -0.15 16.05
C ASP A 189 2.33 1.29 16.07
N ALA A 190 3.25 1.64 15.16
CA ALA A 190 3.75 3.00 14.99
C ALA A 190 3.91 3.37 13.51
N LEU A 191 3.78 4.67 13.23
CA LEU A 191 4.09 5.28 11.94
C LEU A 191 5.61 5.50 11.83
N ILE A 192 6.15 5.38 10.63
CA ILE A 192 7.55 5.68 10.32
C ILE A 192 7.64 6.46 9.00
N PRO A 193 8.74 7.19 8.75
CA PRO A 193 8.96 7.84 7.45
C PRO A 193 8.99 6.82 6.31
N CYS A 194 8.24 7.09 5.23
CA CYS A 194 8.35 6.33 4.01
C CYS A 194 9.64 6.65 3.24
N ARG A 195 10.13 5.65 2.50
CA ARG A 195 11.16 5.90 1.49
C ARG A 195 10.52 6.56 0.26
N PRO A 196 11.12 7.63 -0.29
CA PRO A 196 10.56 8.31 -1.43
C PRO A 196 10.76 7.49 -2.70
N SER A 197 9.66 7.21 -3.41
CA SER A 197 9.68 6.59 -4.74
C SER A 197 10.25 7.53 -5.82
N ASN A 198 10.29 8.84 -5.55
CA ASN A 198 10.75 9.90 -6.46
C ASN A 198 10.09 9.88 -7.85
N THR A 199 8.83 9.45 -7.91
CA THR A 199 8.05 9.42 -9.17
C THR A 199 7.41 10.77 -9.51
N CYS A 200 7.17 11.62 -8.51
CA CYS A 200 6.70 12.98 -8.71
C CYS A 200 7.86 13.94 -8.97
N ALA A 201 7.72 14.83 -9.96
CA ALA A 201 8.65 15.93 -10.15
C ALA A 201 8.58 16.90 -8.96
N LYS A 202 9.72 17.17 -8.32
CA LYS A 202 9.82 18.15 -7.22
C LYS A 202 9.73 19.59 -7.71
N THR A 203 10.14 19.82 -8.96
CA THR A 203 10.02 21.09 -9.66
C THR A 203 8.79 21.05 -10.55
N GLY A 204 7.77 21.85 -10.24
CA GLY A 204 6.53 21.93 -11.01
C GLY A 204 5.26 21.73 -10.17
N LYS A 205 4.15 21.62 -10.87
CA LYS A 205 2.83 21.38 -10.29
C LYS A 205 2.36 19.97 -10.63
N ILE A 206 1.75 19.32 -9.66
CA ILE A 206 1.12 18.00 -9.71
C ILE A 206 -0.38 18.22 -9.83
N PHE A 207 -0.99 17.70 -10.89
CA PHE A 207 -2.44 17.77 -11.06
C PHE A 207 -3.14 16.77 -10.15
N PHE A 208 -4.11 17.24 -9.38
CA PHE A 208 -5.00 16.37 -8.62
C PHE A 208 -6.30 16.25 -9.41
N ARG A 209 -6.46 15.13 -10.14
CA ARG A 209 -7.57 14.93 -11.08
C ARG A 209 -8.95 14.90 -10.43
#